data_AF-A3J6V4-F1
#
_entry.id   AF-A3J6V4-F1
#
_cell.length_a   1.000
_cell.length_b   1.000
_cell.length_c   1.000
_cell.angle_alpha   90.00
_cell.angle_beta   90.00
_cell.angle_gamma   90.00
#
_symmetry.space_group_name_H-M   'P 1'
#
loop_
_entity.id
_entity.type
_entity.pdbx_description
1 polymer ?
#
loop_
_entity_poly.entity_id
_entity_poly.type
_entity_poly.pdbx_seq_one_letter_code
_entity_poly.pdbx_strand_id
1 'polypeptide(L)'
;MKNKNQKILILAIISTIAIFILTYKCESKSNTKVDTKINKPTTKNTYSKPIEGLDIHYQQFEVDTQKENTLTTNEGTQIRIPKNAFLDEDGQPVIGKVKIEYREFRNPLDFYIAGIPMELENNGEKKVFVSGGMFEMNAITENNKNASVNPKNLIKVDLLSTSKSTDFNVYDLDKKTNTWVLKGKDSINVKNKEKELTALSIPPIPQIAKPYSFSIKDDTGEYPEIKEYENVKFTPINLNTCAISNAQEMKVIPREHGIYEVVSITKLGKYRNERSCLCYLAFEEGKDYNEALRKYQKKYGPLIQKKNDILKMWDKYELDLAKVAILKSNLNEKITRTLEVNQFGFVNIDYESSFPIGVELKPNFVDADGKKLELKNVALIEKETNAIYRYTNKIKFNPKKTNILIGITADNKLAFIKSKDLNKLSNNSASIQMYIYENKLVSYDDIFKFIFKN
;
A
#
# COMPACT_ATOMS: atom_id res chain seq x y z
N MET A 1 9.81 -89.56 -27.05
CA MET A 1 10.61 -88.32 -27.17
C MET A 1 9.90 -87.07 -26.61
N LYS A 2 9.31 -87.12 -25.41
CA LYS A 2 8.74 -85.92 -24.73
C LYS A 2 9.31 -85.63 -23.32
N ASN A 3 10.01 -86.58 -22.70
CA ASN A 3 10.55 -86.42 -21.32
C ASN A 3 12.03 -86.00 -21.21
N LYS A 4 12.77 -85.87 -22.31
CA LYS A 4 14.18 -85.44 -22.28
C LYS A 4 14.34 -83.91 -22.45
N ASN A 5 13.43 -83.27 -23.18
CA ASN A 5 13.45 -81.81 -23.41
C ASN A 5 12.84 -81.00 -22.26
N GLN A 6 12.00 -81.59 -21.41
CA GLN A 6 11.45 -80.91 -20.23
C GLN A 6 12.46 -80.82 -19.07
N LYS A 7 13.37 -81.80 -18.94
CA LYS A 7 14.45 -81.76 -17.93
C LYS A 7 15.57 -80.78 -18.31
N ILE A 8 15.85 -80.58 -19.59
CA ILE A 8 16.87 -79.63 -20.07
C ILE A 8 16.39 -78.17 -19.91
N LEU A 9 15.08 -77.91 -20.08
CA LEU A 9 14.52 -76.57 -19.88
C LEU A 9 14.46 -76.16 -18.39
N ILE A 10 14.21 -77.11 -17.48
CA ILE A 10 14.18 -76.85 -16.03
C ILE A 10 15.60 -76.62 -15.47
N LEU A 11 16.64 -77.31 -15.97
CA LEU A 11 18.02 -77.03 -15.58
C LEU A 11 18.53 -75.67 -16.09
N ALA A 12 18.07 -75.20 -17.26
CA ALA A 12 18.46 -73.89 -17.80
C ALA A 12 17.83 -72.72 -17.01
N ILE A 13 16.63 -72.88 -16.45
CA ILE A 13 15.95 -71.85 -15.65
C ILE A 13 16.51 -71.79 -14.21
N ILE A 14 16.96 -72.91 -13.64
CA ILE A 14 17.63 -72.91 -12.32
C ILE A 14 19.06 -72.33 -12.41
N SER A 15 19.75 -72.52 -13.54
CA SER A 15 21.07 -71.92 -13.79
C SER A 15 21.05 -70.40 -13.93
N THR A 16 19.97 -69.80 -14.44
CA THR A 16 19.87 -68.33 -14.59
C THR A 16 19.40 -67.63 -13.31
N ILE A 17 18.63 -68.31 -12.45
CA ILE A 17 18.20 -67.78 -11.14
C ILE A 17 19.36 -67.82 -10.12
N ALA A 18 20.27 -68.79 -10.20
CA ALA A 18 21.46 -68.85 -9.34
C ALA A 18 22.51 -67.77 -9.68
N ILE A 19 22.60 -67.32 -10.93
CA ILE A 19 23.52 -66.26 -11.36
C ILE A 19 23.02 -64.85 -10.97
N PHE A 20 21.71 -64.66 -10.80
CA PHE A 20 21.13 -63.38 -10.37
C PHE A 20 21.11 -63.17 -8.84
N ILE A 21 21.29 -64.23 -8.04
CA ILE A 21 21.34 -64.15 -6.56
C ILE A 21 22.78 -64.02 -6.05
N LEU A 22 23.80 -64.24 -6.89
CA LEU A 22 25.23 -64.11 -6.53
C LEU A 22 25.84 -62.73 -6.78
N THR A 23 25.10 -61.74 -7.28
CA THR A 23 25.56 -60.34 -7.41
C THR A 23 24.96 -59.37 -6.38
N TYR A 24 24.20 -59.86 -5.39
CA TYR A 24 23.58 -59.02 -4.35
C TYR A 24 24.15 -59.22 -2.93
N LYS A 25 25.37 -59.74 -2.80
CA LYS A 25 25.97 -59.98 -1.48
C LYS A 25 27.50 -59.90 -1.46
N CYS A 26 28.04 -58.69 -1.53
CA CYS A 26 29.16 -58.25 -0.68
C CYS A 26 29.50 -56.79 -1.00
N GLU A 27 29.06 -55.86 -0.15
CA GLU A 27 29.89 -54.69 0.13
C GLU A 27 30.17 -54.72 1.62
N SER A 28 31.44 -54.96 1.92
CA SER A 28 32.00 -55.17 3.22
C SER A 28 31.90 -53.90 4.06
N LYS A 29 31.35 -54.04 5.27
CA LYS A 29 31.53 -53.04 6.33
C LYS A 29 33.00 -53.00 6.72
N SER A 30 33.74 -52.01 6.24
CA SER A 30 34.94 -51.53 6.93
C SER A 30 34.50 -50.53 8.01
N ASN A 31 34.72 -50.91 9.27
CA ASN A 31 34.60 -49.99 10.39
C ASN A 31 35.83 -49.08 10.40
N THR A 32 35.69 -47.87 9.84
CA THR A 32 36.58 -46.75 10.14
C THR A 32 35.72 -45.64 10.70
N LYS A 33 35.81 -45.43 12.02
CA LYS A 33 35.22 -44.26 12.69
C LYS A 33 35.90 -43.00 12.14
N VAL A 34 35.16 -42.24 11.34
CA VAL A 34 35.46 -40.84 11.04
C VAL A 34 34.29 -40.03 11.57
N ASP A 35 34.55 -39.29 12.64
CA ASP A 35 33.64 -38.30 13.20
C ASP A 35 33.43 -37.16 12.19
N THR A 36 32.42 -37.30 11.34
CA THR A 36 31.90 -36.18 10.56
C THR A 36 30.47 -35.94 11.00
N LYS A 37 30.28 -34.98 11.92
CA LYS A 37 28.98 -34.39 12.21
C LYS A 37 28.48 -33.68 10.94
N ILE A 38 27.84 -34.45 10.06
CA ILE A 38 27.03 -33.89 8.97
C ILE A 38 25.77 -33.35 9.65
N ASN A 39 25.75 -32.04 9.86
CA ASN A 39 24.56 -31.31 10.25
C ASN A 39 23.44 -31.64 9.25
N LYS A 40 22.46 -32.44 9.70
CA LYS A 40 21.16 -32.53 9.04
C LYS A 40 20.65 -31.10 8.80
N PRO A 41 20.14 -30.78 7.60
CA PRO A 41 19.44 -29.51 7.40
C PRO A 41 18.24 -29.51 8.36
N THR A 42 18.25 -28.58 9.30
CA THR A 42 17.18 -28.33 10.26
C THR A 42 15.92 -27.93 9.50
N THR A 43 15.06 -28.91 9.25
CA THR A 43 13.69 -28.74 8.77
C THR A 43 12.79 -28.27 9.91
N LYS A 44 12.71 -26.95 10.08
CA LYS A 44 11.51 -26.18 10.51
C LYS A 44 11.87 -24.69 10.54
N ASN A 45 11.72 -24.01 9.41
CA ASN A 45 11.68 -22.54 9.39
C ASN A 45 10.35 -22.08 9.98
N THR A 46 10.15 -22.25 11.29
CA THR A 46 9.12 -21.49 11.97
C THR A 46 9.69 -20.09 12.15
N TYR A 47 9.09 -19.09 11.49
CA TYR A 47 9.49 -17.69 11.67
C TYR A 47 9.47 -17.37 13.15
N SER A 48 10.64 -17.03 13.69
CA SER A 48 10.75 -16.56 15.06
C SER A 48 10.80 -15.04 15.01
N LYS A 49 9.93 -14.41 15.80
CA LYS A 49 9.97 -12.96 16.03
C LYS A 49 11.38 -12.60 16.49
N PRO A 50 12.11 -11.73 15.75
CA PRO A 50 13.50 -11.45 16.10
C PRO A 50 13.68 -10.84 17.48
N ILE A 51 12.69 -10.07 17.94
CA ILE A 51 12.68 -9.41 19.24
C ILE A 51 11.61 -10.06 20.10
N GLU A 52 12.01 -10.67 21.21
CA GLU A 52 11.07 -11.30 22.14
C GLU A 52 10.15 -10.27 22.79
N GLY A 53 8.86 -10.60 22.93
CA GLY A 53 7.86 -9.74 23.57
C GLY A 53 7.32 -8.60 22.69
N LEU A 54 7.85 -8.39 21.49
CA LEU A 54 7.40 -7.36 20.56
C LEU A 54 6.64 -7.97 19.38
N ASP A 55 5.47 -7.40 19.05
CA ASP A 55 4.64 -7.84 17.92
C ASP A 55 3.78 -6.70 17.39
N ILE A 56 3.28 -6.87 16.17
CA ILE A 56 2.23 -6.03 15.61
C ILE A 56 0.89 -6.69 15.93
N HIS A 57 0.07 -6.01 16.73
CA HIS A 57 -1.19 -6.57 17.22
C HIS A 57 -2.26 -6.62 16.13
N TYR A 58 -3.12 -7.64 16.23
CA TYR A 58 -4.30 -7.75 15.40
C TYR A 58 -5.37 -6.74 15.81
N GLN A 59 -6.02 -6.15 14.80
CA GLN A 59 -7.36 -5.63 14.92
C GLN A 59 -8.35 -6.78 14.77
N GLN A 60 -9.37 -6.78 15.63
CA GLN A 60 -10.40 -7.80 15.64
C GLN A 60 -11.73 -7.20 15.21
N PHE A 61 -12.40 -7.88 14.29
CA PHE A 61 -13.74 -7.53 13.81
C PHE A 61 -14.65 -8.74 13.91
N GLU A 62 -15.94 -8.50 14.09
CA GLU A 62 -16.96 -9.54 14.02
C GLU A 62 -17.85 -9.27 12.81
N VAL A 63 -18.06 -10.29 11.97
CA VAL A 63 -18.89 -10.18 10.78
C VAL A 63 -19.95 -11.26 10.77
N ASP A 64 -21.13 -10.91 10.27
CA ASP A 64 -22.22 -11.83 9.98
C ASP A 64 -22.04 -12.35 8.56
N THR A 65 -21.82 -13.65 8.41
CA THR A 65 -21.44 -14.27 7.14
C THR A 65 -22.56 -14.28 6.10
N GLN A 66 -23.81 -14.05 6.52
CA GLN A 66 -24.99 -14.13 5.65
C GLN A 66 -25.28 -12.82 4.92
N LYS A 67 -24.55 -11.74 5.22
CA LYS A 67 -24.68 -10.43 4.57
C LYS A 67 -23.34 -9.93 4.05
N GLU A 68 -23.39 -8.88 3.23
CA GLU A 68 -22.19 -8.15 2.85
C GLU A 68 -21.70 -7.30 4.03
N ASN A 69 -20.40 -7.29 4.27
CA ASN A 69 -19.77 -6.49 5.31
C ASN A 69 -18.66 -5.64 4.70
N THR A 70 -18.50 -4.41 5.20
CA THR A 70 -17.34 -3.55 4.89
C THR A 70 -16.69 -3.15 6.19
N LEU A 71 -15.44 -3.54 6.38
CA LEU A 71 -14.63 -3.19 7.54
C LEU A 71 -13.66 -2.07 7.17
N THR A 72 -13.34 -1.23 8.14
CA THR A 72 -12.35 -0.16 8.03
C THR A 72 -11.32 -0.34 9.12
N THR A 73 -10.04 -0.48 8.76
CA THR A 73 -8.95 -0.59 9.73
C THR A 73 -8.61 0.78 10.33
N ASN A 74 -7.88 0.78 11.45
CA ASN A 74 -7.36 2.01 12.08
C ASN A 74 -6.47 2.83 11.13
N GLU A 75 -5.87 2.17 10.14
CA GLU A 75 -4.97 2.69 9.12
C GLU A 75 -5.70 3.00 7.79
N GLY A 76 -7.04 2.88 7.76
CA GLY A 76 -7.88 3.32 6.65
C GLY A 76 -8.06 2.31 5.50
N THR A 77 -7.55 1.08 5.64
CA THR A 77 -7.78 -0.01 4.69
C THR A 77 -9.23 -0.44 4.72
N GLN A 78 -9.83 -0.63 3.55
CA GLN A 78 -11.20 -1.16 3.44
C GLN A 78 -11.16 -2.64 3.11
N ILE A 79 -11.91 -3.45 3.86
CA ILE A 79 -12.06 -4.89 3.61
C ILE A 79 -13.52 -5.16 3.29
N ARG A 80 -13.80 -5.56 2.04
CA ARG A 80 -15.14 -5.84 1.53
C ARG A 80 -15.34 -7.35 1.49
N ILE A 81 -16.23 -7.83 2.35
CA ILE A 81 -16.50 -9.24 2.57
C ILE A 81 -17.89 -9.54 2.01
N PRO A 82 -18.00 -10.28 0.89
CA PRO A 82 -19.30 -10.69 0.35
C PRO A 82 -19.97 -11.70 1.28
N LYS A 83 -21.28 -11.90 1.10
CA LYS A 83 -22.00 -13.00 1.77
C LYS A 83 -21.34 -14.34 1.43
N ASN A 84 -21.35 -15.28 2.37
CA ASN A 84 -20.80 -16.63 2.19
C ASN A 84 -19.31 -16.66 1.78
N ALA A 85 -18.50 -15.69 2.23
CA ALA A 85 -17.07 -15.61 1.93
C ALA A 85 -16.19 -16.63 2.67
N PHE A 86 -16.75 -17.35 3.64
CA PHE A 86 -16.01 -18.23 4.54
C PHE A 86 -16.52 -19.66 4.40
N LEU A 87 -15.61 -20.62 4.36
CA LEU A 87 -15.91 -22.05 4.37
C LEU A 87 -15.39 -22.69 5.66
N ASP A 88 -16.10 -23.69 6.16
CA ASP A 88 -15.67 -24.54 7.28
C ASP A 88 -14.68 -25.64 6.81
N GLU A 89 -14.37 -26.57 7.71
CA GLU A 89 -13.47 -27.70 7.45
C GLU A 89 -14.01 -28.70 6.42
N ASP A 90 -15.33 -28.75 6.25
CA ASP A 90 -16.02 -29.61 5.28
C ASP A 90 -16.22 -28.89 3.92
N GLY A 91 -15.73 -27.66 3.81
CA GLY A 91 -15.85 -26.83 2.61
C GLY A 91 -17.24 -26.23 2.41
N GLN A 92 -18.09 -26.22 3.44
CA GLN A 92 -19.42 -25.62 3.40
C GLN A 92 -19.39 -24.16 3.87
N PRO A 93 -20.25 -23.28 3.34
CA PRO A 93 -20.34 -21.90 3.82
C PRO A 93 -20.62 -21.83 5.32
N VAL A 94 -19.79 -21.10 6.06
CA VAL A 94 -20.02 -20.84 7.48
C VAL A 94 -21.27 -19.98 7.63
N ILE A 95 -22.17 -20.38 8.54
CA ILE A 95 -23.39 -19.65 8.88
C ILE A 95 -23.25 -19.05 10.28
N GLY A 96 -23.61 -17.79 10.44
CA GLY A 96 -23.54 -17.09 11.72
C GLY A 96 -22.41 -16.06 11.73
N LYS A 97 -21.66 -16.00 12.83
CA LYS A 97 -20.60 -14.99 12.99
C LYS A 97 -19.21 -15.56 12.74
N VAL A 98 -18.33 -14.71 12.23
CA VAL A 98 -16.90 -14.98 12.10
C VAL A 98 -16.11 -13.82 12.68
N LYS A 99 -15.11 -14.13 13.50
CA LYS A 99 -14.12 -13.18 13.98
C LYS A 99 -12.99 -13.05 12.96
N ILE A 100 -12.75 -11.85 12.46
CA ILE A 100 -11.63 -11.52 11.58
C ILE A 100 -10.51 -10.93 12.41
N GLU A 101 -9.30 -11.46 12.24
CA GLU A 101 -8.08 -10.91 12.80
C GLU A 101 -7.26 -10.34 11.65
N TYR A 102 -6.96 -9.04 11.71
CA TYR A 102 -6.28 -8.33 10.64
C TYR A 102 -5.15 -7.45 11.18
N ARG A 103 -3.98 -7.46 10.51
CA ARG A 103 -2.86 -6.57 10.80
C ARG A 103 -2.08 -6.25 9.54
N GLU A 104 -1.40 -5.12 9.53
CA GLU A 104 -0.70 -4.58 8.37
C GLU A 104 0.79 -4.40 8.65
N PHE A 105 1.61 -4.56 7.61
CA PHE A 105 3.05 -4.36 7.62
C PHE A 105 3.38 -3.44 6.44
N ARG A 106 3.93 -2.27 6.73
CA ARG A 106 4.06 -1.17 5.77
C ARG A 106 5.48 -0.64 5.64
N ASN A 107 6.37 -0.95 6.58
CA ASN A 107 7.75 -0.49 6.56
C ASN A 107 8.75 -1.61 6.95
N PRO A 108 10.08 -1.41 6.72
CA PRO A 108 11.08 -2.44 7.00
C PRO A 108 11.17 -2.89 8.46
N LEU A 109 10.84 -2.03 9.43
CA LEU A 109 10.80 -2.41 10.84
C LEU A 109 9.63 -3.36 11.13
N ASP A 110 8.48 -3.18 10.48
CA ASP A 110 7.35 -4.10 10.61
C ASP A 110 7.75 -5.52 10.18
N PHE A 111 8.37 -5.63 9.00
CA PHE A 111 8.85 -6.90 8.46
C PHE A 111 9.92 -7.53 9.35
N TYR A 112 10.77 -6.69 9.95
CA TYR A 112 11.78 -7.13 10.90
C TYR A 112 11.15 -7.75 12.13
N ILE A 113 10.30 -7.00 12.85
CA ILE A 113 9.65 -7.42 14.10
C ILE A 113 8.83 -8.68 13.90
N ALA A 114 8.06 -8.74 12.80
CA ALA A 114 7.22 -9.88 12.50
C ALA A 114 7.99 -11.12 12.01
N GLY A 115 9.29 -10.97 11.69
CA GLY A 115 10.12 -12.08 11.22
C GLY A 115 9.73 -12.60 9.83
N ILE A 116 9.04 -11.77 9.04
CA ILE A 116 8.46 -12.18 7.75
C ILE A 116 9.59 -12.36 6.73
N PRO A 117 9.53 -13.40 5.87
CA PRO A 117 10.46 -13.58 4.79
C PRO A 117 10.26 -12.47 3.74
N MET A 118 11.33 -11.74 3.41
CA MET A 118 11.30 -10.71 2.37
C MET A 118 12.21 -11.08 1.19
N GLU A 119 12.50 -12.36 1.04
CA GLU A 119 13.42 -12.89 0.05
C GLU A 119 12.75 -14.03 -0.71
N LEU A 120 13.13 -14.18 -1.97
CA LEU A 120 12.74 -15.29 -2.83
C LEU A 120 14.00 -15.89 -3.46
N GLU A 121 13.99 -17.21 -3.64
CA GLU A 121 15.03 -17.91 -4.37
C GLU A 121 14.38 -18.63 -5.54
N ASN A 122 14.76 -18.25 -6.75
CA ASN A 122 14.26 -18.86 -7.98
C ASN A 122 15.46 -19.32 -8.82
N ASN A 123 15.54 -20.63 -9.10
CA ASN A 123 16.63 -21.24 -9.87
C ASN A 123 18.05 -20.89 -9.37
N GLY A 124 18.22 -20.72 -8.06
CA GLY A 124 19.50 -20.37 -7.43
C GLY A 124 19.84 -18.87 -7.44
N GLU A 125 19.01 -18.03 -8.07
CA GLU A 125 19.10 -16.57 -7.93
C GLU A 125 18.30 -16.11 -6.71
N LYS A 126 18.98 -15.43 -5.78
CA LYS A 126 18.34 -14.80 -4.63
C LYS A 126 17.92 -13.38 -4.97
N LYS A 127 16.65 -13.07 -4.76
CA LYS A 127 16.11 -11.72 -4.86
C LYS A 127 15.45 -11.31 -3.54
N VAL A 128 15.28 -10.01 -3.39
CA VAL A 128 14.54 -9.41 -2.27
C VAL A 128 13.21 -8.88 -2.80
N PHE A 129 12.24 -8.72 -1.92
CA PHE A 129 11.05 -7.95 -2.20
C PHE A 129 11.20 -6.49 -1.77
N VAL A 130 10.73 -5.59 -2.63
CA VAL A 130 10.41 -4.21 -2.26
C VAL A 130 8.90 -4.10 -2.11
N SER A 131 8.46 -3.65 -0.93
CA SER A 131 7.05 -3.76 -0.56
C SER A 131 6.19 -2.56 -0.90
N GLY A 132 5.04 -2.84 -1.52
CA GLY A 132 3.94 -1.91 -1.73
C GLY A 132 2.90 -1.98 -0.62
N GLY A 133 3.12 -2.88 0.36
CA GLY A 133 2.26 -3.13 1.50
C GLY A 133 1.95 -4.61 1.66
N MET A 134 1.83 -5.04 2.91
CA MET A 134 1.55 -6.42 3.27
C MET A 134 0.53 -6.45 4.41
N PHE A 135 -0.26 -7.51 4.47
CA PHE A 135 -1.14 -7.75 5.60
C PHE A 135 -1.22 -9.23 5.96
N GLU A 136 -1.68 -9.49 7.17
CA GLU A 136 -2.11 -10.82 7.60
C GLU A 136 -3.59 -10.78 7.95
N MET A 137 -4.36 -11.69 7.37
CA MET A 137 -5.78 -11.85 7.65
C MET A 137 -6.07 -13.29 8.06
N ASN A 138 -6.72 -13.48 9.20
CA ASN A 138 -7.23 -14.77 9.65
C ASN A 138 -8.72 -14.66 9.97
N ALA A 139 -9.43 -15.79 9.89
CA ALA A 139 -10.86 -15.87 10.17
C ALA A 139 -11.13 -17.05 11.11
N ILE A 140 -11.82 -16.78 12.20
CA ILE A 140 -12.11 -17.74 13.27
C ILE A 140 -13.63 -17.81 13.46
N THR A 141 -14.18 -19.01 13.38
CA THR A 141 -15.61 -19.28 13.58
C THR A 141 -15.99 -19.22 15.07
N GLU A 142 -17.29 -19.16 15.39
CA GLU A 142 -17.78 -19.14 16.79
C GLU A 142 -17.36 -20.37 17.61
N ASN A 143 -17.12 -21.51 16.97
CA ASN A 143 -16.60 -22.72 17.62
C ASN A 143 -15.05 -22.76 17.70
N ASN A 144 -14.38 -21.61 17.55
CA ASN A 144 -12.92 -21.46 17.62
C ASN A 144 -12.13 -22.29 16.60
N LYS A 145 -12.72 -22.56 15.43
CA LYS A 145 -12.02 -23.20 14.30
C LYS A 145 -11.59 -22.15 13.28
N ASN A 146 -10.54 -22.45 12.52
CA ASN A 146 -10.12 -21.58 11.42
C ASN A 146 -11.08 -21.80 10.24
N ALA A 147 -11.66 -20.70 9.74
CA ALA A 147 -12.35 -20.73 8.45
C ALA A 147 -11.33 -20.70 7.31
N SER A 148 -11.77 -21.11 6.12
CA SER A 148 -11.04 -20.93 4.87
C SER A 148 -11.77 -19.96 3.94
N VAL A 149 -11.07 -19.40 2.97
CA VAL A 149 -11.65 -18.47 2.00
C VAL A 149 -12.55 -19.25 1.03
N ASN A 150 -13.73 -18.71 0.73
CA ASN A 150 -14.58 -19.24 -0.34
C ASN A 150 -14.12 -18.71 -1.71
N PRO A 151 -13.59 -19.56 -2.62
CA PRO A 151 -13.14 -19.12 -3.93
C PRO A 151 -14.27 -18.62 -4.85
N LYS A 152 -15.54 -18.90 -4.51
CA LYS A 152 -16.70 -18.37 -5.24
C LYS A 152 -17.11 -16.97 -4.80
N ASN A 153 -16.69 -16.53 -3.61
CA ASN A 153 -17.08 -15.25 -3.00
C ASN A 153 -15.85 -14.63 -2.33
N LEU A 154 -14.92 -14.14 -3.14
CA LEU A 154 -13.64 -13.63 -2.65
C LEU A 154 -13.79 -12.31 -1.90
N ILE A 155 -13.05 -12.21 -0.79
CA ILE A 155 -12.90 -10.97 -0.01
C ILE A 155 -12.00 -10.02 -0.81
N LYS A 156 -12.37 -8.73 -0.86
CA LYS A 156 -11.56 -7.68 -1.49
C LYS A 156 -10.94 -6.78 -0.45
N VAL A 157 -9.65 -6.52 -0.57
CA VAL A 157 -8.91 -5.61 0.30
C VAL A 157 -8.47 -4.42 -0.55
N ASP A 158 -8.77 -3.21 -0.07
CA ASP A 158 -8.39 -1.95 -0.67
C ASP A 158 -7.32 -1.29 0.22
N LEU A 159 -6.05 -1.67 0.01
CA LEU A 159 -4.91 -1.25 0.81
C LEU A 159 -4.45 0.16 0.43
N LEU A 160 -4.16 1.01 1.42
CA LEU A 160 -3.56 2.32 1.15
C LEU A 160 -2.11 2.15 0.64
N SER A 161 -1.76 2.89 -0.41
CA SER A 161 -0.44 2.85 -1.04
C SER A 161 0.07 4.27 -1.28
N THR A 162 1.39 4.43 -1.40
CA THR A 162 2.02 5.68 -1.86
C THR A 162 2.65 5.57 -3.24
N SER A 163 2.57 4.38 -3.86
CA SER A 163 3.14 4.12 -5.18
C SER A 163 2.06 3.77 -6.19
N LYS A 164 2.14 4.42 -7.37
CA LYS A 164 1.34 4.12 -8.56
C LYS A 164 2.03 3.13 -9.51
N SER A 165 3.21 2.61 -9.18
CA SER A 165 3.92 1.67 -10.07
C SER A 165 3.07 0.42 -10.29
N THR A 166 3.04 -0.08 -11.53
CA THR A 166 2.35 -1.31 -11.91
C THR A 166 3.24 -2.55 -11.75
N ASP A 167 4.46 -2.40 -11.21
CA ASP A 167 5.46 -3.47 -11.14
C ASP A 167 5.16 -4.48 -10.02
N PHE A 168 4.43 -4.05 -8.99
CA PHE A 168 4.01 -4.90 -7.88
C PHE A 168 3.15 -6.08 -8.33
N ASN A 169 3.29 -7.19 -7.63
CA ASN A 169 2.52 -8.41 -7.79
C ASN A 169 1.97 -8.83 -6.43
N VAL A 170 0.89 -9.61 -6.44
CA VAL A 170 0.29 -10.19 -5.24
C VAL A 170 0.89 -11.57 -4.99
N TYR A 171 1.34 -11.81 -3.76
CA TYR A 171 1.82 -13.10 -3.30
C TYR A 171 1.13 -13.52 -2.01
N ASP A 172 0.89 -14.82 -1.87
CA ASP A 172 0.47 -15.41 -0.60
C ASP A 172 1.60 -16.27 -0.04
N LEU A 173 1.77 -16.25 1.29
CA LEU A 173 2.77 -17.09 1.93
C LEU A 173 2.22 -18.51 2.14
N ASP A 174 2.91 -19.51 1.58
CA ASP A 174 2.62 -20.91 1.89
C ASP A 174 3.18 -21.24 3.28
N LYS A 175 2.29 -21.52 4.24
CA LYS A 175 2.63 -21.82 5.64
C LYS A 175 3.39 -23.14 5.82
N LYS A 176 3.34 -24.06 4.86
CA LYS A 176 4.02 -25.36 4.92
C LYS A 176 5.44 -25.26 4.41
N THR A 177 5.64 -24.59 3.26
CA THR A 177 6.94 -24.47 2.62
C THR A 177 7.70 -23.22 3.05
N ASN A 178 7.01 -22.23 3.62
CA ASN A 178 7.57 -20.93 4.00
C ASN A 178 8.11 -20.14 2.81
N THR A 179 7.40 -20.24 1.68
CA THR A 179 7.74 -19.58 0.41
C THR A 179 6.57 -18.79 -0.12
N TRP A 180 6.87 -17.65 -0.77
CA TRP A 180 5.86 -16.82 -1.43
C TRP A 180 5.38 -17.45 -2.73
N VAL A 181 4.07 -17.50 -2.92
CA VAL A 181 3.40 -18.02 -4.12
C VAL A 181 2.75 -16.86 -4.86
N LEU A 182 3.18 -16.61 -6.09
CA LEU A 182 2.62 -15.59 -6.97
C LEU A 182 1.13 -15.88 -7.25
N LYS A 183 0.26 -14.90 -7.00
CA LYS A 183 -1.19 -14.99 -7.24
C LYS A 183 -1.67 -14.11 -8.37
N GLY A 184 -0.91 -13.10 -8.76
CA GLY A 184 -1.23 -12.24 -9.90
C GLY A 184 -0.91 -10.77 -9.65
N LYS A 185 -1.78 -9.89 -10.15
CA LYS A 185 -1.66 -8.43 -10.04
C LYS A 185 -2.77 -7.86 -9.16
N ASP A 186 -2.46 -6.79 -8.46
CA ASP A 186 -3.45 -5.92 -7.85
C ASP A 186 -4.01 -4.93 -8.89
N SER A 187 -5.06 -4.20 -8.51
CA SER A 187 -5.62 -3.09 -9.26
C SER A 187 -5.36 -1.78 -8.55
N ILE A 188 -4.86 -0.78 -9.27
CA ILE A 188 -4.52 0.54 -8.71
C ILE A 188 -5.68 1.50 -8.97
N ASN A 189 -6.22 2.08 -7.92
CA ASN A 189 -7.19 3.17 -7.98
C ASN A 189 -6.52 4.47 -7.50
N VAL A 190 -6.65 5.53 -8.30
CA VAL A 190 -6.15 6.87 -7.95
C VAL A 190 -7.32 7.85 -7.99
N LYS A 191 -7.63 8.43 -6.82
CA LYS A 191 -8.52 9.57 -6.71
C LYS A 191 -7.72 10.84 -6.53
N ASN A 192 -8.22 11.96 -7.08
CA ASN A 192 -7.58 13.25 -6.98
C ASN A 192 -8.54 14.25 -6.33
N LYS A 193 -8.09 14.90 -5.24
CA LYS A 193 -8.90 15.79 -4.42
C LYS A 193 -9.48 16.93 -5.23
N GLU A 194 -8.64 17.59 -6.02
CA GLU A 194 -9.05 18.73 -6.84
C GLU A 194 -10.05 18.32 -7.92
N LYS A 195 -9.83 17.20 -8.61
CA LYS A 195 -10.77 16.67 -9.60
C LYS A 195 -12.13 16.31 -8.98
N GLU A 196 -12.16 15.70 -7.80
CA GLU A 196 -13.41 15.39 -7.10
C GLU A 196 -14.18 16.66 -6.69
N LEU A 197 -13.46 17.71 -6.26
CA LEU A 197 -14.07 18.98 -5.86
C LEU A 197 -14.58 19.79 -7.05
N THR A 198 -13.81 19.86 -8.15
CA THR A 198 -14.20 20.61 -9.37
C THR A 198 -15.32 19.92 -10.14
N ALA A 199 -15.40 18.59 -10.11
CA ALA A 199 -16.49 17.82 -10.72
C ALA A 199 -17.89 18.11 -10.13
N LEU A 200 -17.98 18.76 -8.96
CA LEU A 200 -19.27 19.20 -8.40
C LEU A 200 -19.83 20.45 -9.10
N SER A 201 -18.98 21.20 -9.83
CA SER A 201 -19.35 22.40 -10.59
C SER A 201 -20.20 23.41 -9.81
N ILE A 202 -19.90 23.59 -8.52
CA ILE A 202 -20.63 24.52 -7.64
C ILE A 202 -20.15 25.95 -7.96
N PRO A 203 -21.04 26.86 -8.40
CA PRO A 203 -20.66 28.25 -8.61
C PRO A 203 -20.37 28.94 -7.27
N PRO A 204 -19.69 30.09 -7.27
CA PRO A 204 -19.50 30.86 -6.04
C PRO A 204 -20.85 31.24 -5.43
N ILE A 205 -20.86 31.36 -4.11
CA ILE A 205 -22.00 31.88 -3.36
C ILE A 205 -22.39 33.28 -3.90
N PRO A 206 -23.69 33.63 -3.97
CA PRO A 206 -24.13 34.96 -4.35
C PRO A 206 -23.36 36.02 -3.56
N GLN A 207 -23.00 37.10 -4.24
CA GLN A 207 -22.21 38.18 -3.67
C GLN A 207 -23.08 39.42 -3.47
N ILE A 208 -22.78 40.20 -2.43
CA ILE A 208 -23.34 41.54 -2.31
C ILE A 208 -22.65 42.45 -3.33
N ALA A 209 -23.43 43.29 -4.00
CA ALA A 209 -22.93 44.23 -4.97
C ALA A 209 -21.92 45.20 -4.33
N LYS A 210 -20.76 45.31 -4.96
CA LYS A 210 -19.70 46.26 -4.61
C LYS A 210 -19.93 47.60 -5.34
N PRO A 211 -19.30 48.71 -4.91
CA PRO A 211 -19.46 50.02 -5.56
C PRO A 211 -19.16 50.06 -7.06
N TYR A 212 -18.25 49.18 -7.52
CA TYR A 212 -17.87 49.05 -8.93
C TYR A 212 -18.69 48.00 -9.70
N SER A 213 -19.74 47.45 -9.09
CA SER A 213 -20.67 46.55 -9.78
C SER A 213 -21.63 47.35 -10.62
N PHE A 214 -21.96 46.86 -11.80
CA PHE A 214 -22.82 47.56 -12.74
C PHE A 214 -24.05 46.74 -13.10
N SER A 215 -25.12 47.42 -13.49
CA SER A 215 -26.31 46.81 -14.07
C SER A 215 -26.29 46.98 -15.58
N ILE A 216 -26.98 46.09 -16.28
CA ILE A 216 -27.31 46.25 -17.69
C ILE A 216 -28.83 46.39 -17.81
N LYS A 217 -29.26 47.17 -18.79
CA LYS A 217 -30.68 47.34 -19.10
C LYS A 217 -30.86 47.41 -20.61
N ASP A 218 -31.96 46.87 -21.08
CA ASP A 218 -32.40 47.00 -22.45
C ASP A 218 -33.48 48.07 -22.53
N ASP A 219 -33.09 49.27 -22.98
CA ASP A 219 -34.01 50.39 -23.16
C ASP A 219 -34.83 50.28 -24.46
N THR A 220 -34.46 49.38 -25.40
CA THR A 220 -35.14 49.23 -26.70
C THR A 220 -36.17 48.10 -26.69
N GLY A 221 -35.99 47.10 -25.83
CA GLY A 221 -36.82 45.89 -25.77
C GLY A 221 -36.50 44.86 -26.85
N GLU A 222 -35.42 45.08 -27.63
CA GLU A 222 -34.97 44.17 -28.69
C GLU A 222 -34.24 42.93 -28.16
N TYR A 223 -33.78 42.96 -26.90
CA TYR A 223 -33.00 41.91 -26.25
C TYR A 223 -33.70 41.44 -24.97
N PRO A 224 -34.87 40.77 -25.07
CA PRO A 224 -35.69 40.39 -23.93
C PRO A 224 -34.97 39.47 -22.93
N GLU A 225 -33.92 38.76 -23.35
CA GLU A 225 -33.05 37.97 -22.47
C GLU A 225 -32.34 38.79 -21.39
N ILE A 226 -32.12 40.09 -21.63
CA ILE A 226 -31.49 41.00 -20.65
C ILE A 226 -32.40 41.21 -19.44
N LYS A 227 -33.71 41.05 -19.61
CA LYS A 227 -34.70 41.19 -18.53
C LYS A 227 -34.49 40.18 -17.40
N GLU A 228 -33.85 39.03 -17.66
CA GLU A 228 -33.49 38.07 -16.62
C GLU A 228 -32.53 38.67 -15.57
N TYR A 229 -31.79 39.73 -15.94
CA TYR A 229 -30.77 40.38 -15.13
C TYR A 229 -31.20 41.73 -14.55
N GLU A 230 -32.48 42.11 -14.65
CA GLU A 230 -32.99 43.42 -14.20
C GLU A 230 -32.70 43.68 -12.70
N ASN A 231 -32.77 42.64 -11.86
CA ASN A 231 -32.48 42.70 -10.43
C ASN A 231 -31.11 42.10 -10.07
N VAL A 232 -30.17 42.10 -11.03
CA VAL A 232 -28.84 41.51 -10.88
C VAL A 232 -27.78 42.52 -11.30
N LYS A 233 -26.70 42.57 -10.54
CA LYS A 233 -25.50 43.34 -10.85
C LYS A 233 -24.36 42.42 -11.27
N PHE A 234 -23.45 42.96 -12.05
CA PHE A 234 -22.24 42.29 -12.51
C PHE A 234 -21.04 42.87 -11.77
N THR A 235 -20.36 42.05 -10.97
CA THR A 235 -19.12 42.42 -10.29
C THR A 235 -17.93 41.90 -11.10
N PRO A 236 -17.07 42.78 -11.66
CA PRO A 236 -15.87 42.39 -12.39
C PRO A 236 -14.95 41.49 -11.56
N ILE A 237 -14.45 40.42 -12.19
CA ILE A 237 -13.42 39.54 -11.60
C ILE A 237 -12.08 40.28 -11.53
N ASN A 238 -11.77 41.07 -12.57
CA ASN A 238 -10.59 41.92 -12.63
C ASN A 238 -10.96 43.27 -13.22
N LEU A 239 -10.82 44.32 -12.42
CA LEU A 239 -11.16 45.70 -12.80
C LEU A 239 -10.29 46.21 -13.95
N ASN A 240 -9.03 45.79 -14.03
CA ASN A 240 -8.09 46.28 -15.04
C ASN A 240 -8.41 45.75 -16.45
N THR A 241 -9.14 44.64 -16.55
CA THR A 241 -9.51 44.02 -17.82
C THR A 241 -10.97 44.26 -18.21
N CYS A 242 -11.76 44.85 -17.32
CA CYS A 242 -13.18 45.10 -17.55
C CYS A 242 -13.37 46.38 -18.37
N ALA A 243 -13.79 46.23 -19.64
CA ALA A 243 -13.87 47.36 -20.58
C ALA A 243 -15.31 47.71 -21.01
N ILE A 244 -16.32 47.38 -20.20
CA ILE A 244 -17.74 47.58 -20.56
C ILE A 244 -18.09 49.06 -20.61
N SER A 245 -18.88 49.42 -21.62
CA SER A 245 -19.48 50.75 -21.79
C SER A 245 -20.87 50.63 -22.40
N ASN A 246 -21.65 51.72 -22.36
CA ASN A 246 -22.91 51.80 -23.09
C ASN A 246 -22.72 51.44 -24.56
N ALA A 247 -23.65 50.66 -25.12
CA ALA A 247 -23.56 50.13 -26.47
C ALA A 247 -24.97 49.86 -27.05
N GLN A 248 -25.06 49.70 -28.38
CA GLN A 248 -26.33 49.40 -29.05
C GLN A 248 -26.81 47.96 -28.83
N GLU A 249 -25.91 47.05 -28.48
CA GLU A 249 -26.21 45.65 -28.20
C GLU A 249 -25.38 45.19 -27.00
N MET A 250 -26.00 44.40 -26.11
CA MET A 250 -25.38 43.79 -24.94
C MET A 250 -25.61 42.29 -24.98
N LYS A 251 -24.61 41.50 -24.60
CA LYS A 251 -24.76 40.05 -24.42
C LYS A 251 -24.28 39.64 -23.03
N VAL A 252 -24.95 38.65 -22.47
CA VAL A 252 -24.50 37.95 -21.26
C VAL A 252 -24.28 36.50 -21.62
N ILE A 253 -23.04 36.04 -21.54
CA ILE A 253 -22.64 34.68 -21.91
C ILE A 253 -22.23 33.95 -20.62
N PRO A 254 -23.03 32.98 -20.13
CA PRO A 254 -22.62 32.14 -19.02
C PRO A 254 -21.36 31.35 -19.37
N ARG A 255 -20.38 31.36 -18.46
CA ARG A 255 -19.13 30.60 -18.50
C ARG A 255 -19.12 29.59 -17.35
N GLU A 256 -18.06 28.80 -17.26
CA GLU A 256 -17.93 27.81 -16.18
C GLU A 256 -17.80 28.48 -14.80
N HIS A 257 -18.06 27.71 -13.74
CA HIS A 257 -17.87 28.14 -12.34
C HIS A 257 -18.62 29.42 -11.96
N GLY A 258 -19.78 29.69 -12.56
CA GLY A 258 -20.62 30.85 -12.26
C GLY A 258 -20.03 32.18 -12.72
N ILE A 259 -19.09 32.15 -13.66
CA ILE A 259 -18.56 33.32 -14.33
C ILE A 259 -19.51 33.70 -15.47
N TYR A 260 -19.74 34.99 -15.67
CA TYR A 260 -20.53 35.54 -16.77
C TYR A 260 -19.66 36.50 -17.56
N GLU A 261 -19.60 36.32 -18.87
CA GLU A 261 -19.00 37.32 -19.75
C GLU A 261 -20.08 38.27 -20.23
N VAL A 262 -20.00 39.52 -19.78
CA VAL A 262 -20.80 40.59 -20.34
C VAL A 262 -20.05 41.15 -21.55
N VAL A 263 -20.73 41.36 -22.67
CA VAL A 263 -20.15 41.91 -23.90
C VAL A 263 -20.97 43.10 -24.35
N SER A 264 -20.33 44.26 -24.48
CA SER A 264 -20.92 45.48 -25.06
C SER A 264 -20.47 45.63 -26.51
N ILE A 265 -21.42 45.80 -27.44
CA ILE A 265 -21.19 45.80 -28.89
C ILE A 265 -21.62 47.14 -29.47
N THR A 266 -20.64 47.98 -29.83
CA THR A 266 -20.90 49.28 -30.47
C THR A 266 -20.89 49.13 -31.98
N LYS A 267 -21.94 49.64 -32.65
CA LYS A 267 -22.08 49.62 -34.12
C LYS A 267 -22.10 51.05 -34.65
N LEU A 268 -21.25 51.35 -35.65
CA LEU A 268 -21.23 52.64 -36.36
C LEU A 268 -21.05 52.37 -37.87
N GLY A 269 -22.14 52.37 -38.63
CA GLY A 269 -22.12 51.96 -40.05
C GLY A 269 -21.64 50.52 -40.20
N LYS A 270 -20.53 50.29 -40.91
CA LYS A 270 -19.88 48.97 -41.03
C LYS A 270 -18.94 48.63 -39.87
N TYR A 271 -18.63 49.59 -39.00
CA TYR A 271 -17.70 49.40 -37.89
C TYR A 271 -18.41 48.71 -36.73
N ARG A 272 -17.77 47.68 -36.17
CA ARG A 272 -18.27 46.87 -35.06
C ARG A 272 -17.15 46.70 -34.05
N ASN A 273 -17.35 47.19 -32.83
CA ASN A 273 -16.39 47.06 -31.74
C ASN A 273 -17.04 46.30 -30.59
N GLU A 274 -16.37 45.26 -30.10
CA GLU A 274 -16.80 44.48 -28.95
C GLU A 274 -15.85 44.73 -27.78
N ARG A 275 -16.41 44.91 -26.59
CA ARG A 275 -15.66 44.94 -25.34
C ARG A 275 -16.32 43.99 -24.36
N SER A 276 -15.53 43.27 -23.58
CA SER A 276 -16.06 42.29 -22.63
C SER A 276 -15.56 42.49 -21.20
N CYS A 277 -16.25 41.85 -20.27
CA CYS A 277 -15.87 41.81 -18.87
C CYS A 277 -16.37 40.52 -18.23
N LEU A 278 -15.44 39.76 -17.64
CA LEU A 278 -15.76 38.59 -16.85
C LEU A 278 -16.21 39.01 -15.46
N CYS A 279 -17.39 38.57 -15.07
CA CYS A 279 -18.10 39.01 -13.88
C CYS A 279 -18.64 37.83 -13.08
N TYR A 280 -18.84 38.06 -11.78
CA TYR A 280 -19.79 37.29 -10.97
C TYR A 280 -21.12 38.03 -10.88
N LEU A 281 -22.22 37.29 -10.74
CA LEU A 281 -23.49 37.89 -10.36
C LEU A 281 -23.42 38.38 -8.90
N ALA A 282 -23.92 39.58 -8.69
CA ALA A 282 -24.04 40.20 -7.39
C ALA A 282 -25.41 40.85 -7.24
N PHE A 283 -25.82 41.07 -5.99
CA PHE A 283 -27.17 41.50 -5.67
C PHE A 283 -27.11 42.64 -4.67
N GLU A 284 -28.10 43.54 -4.74
CA GLU A 284 -28.28 44.55 -3.71
C GLU A 284 -28.47 43.90 -2.33
N GLU A 285 -27.89 44.53 -1.32
CA GLU A 285 -28.03 44.07 0.05
C GLU A 285 -29.52 44.10 0.47
N GLY A 286 -29.94 43.09 1.24
CA GLY A 286 -31.33 42.95 1.66
C GLY A 286 -32.10 41.95 0.80
N LYS A 287 -33.25 42.36 0.25
CA LYS A 287 -34.24 41.44 -0.32
C LYS A 287 -33.66 40.60 -1.47
N ASP A 288 -32.97 41.24 -2.41
CA ASP A 288 -32.49 40.57 -3.63
C ASP A 288 -31.35 39.60 -3.32
N TYR A 289 -30.39 40.02 -2.50
CA TYR A 289 -29.34 39.13 -2.00
C TYR A 289 -29.90 37.93 -1.22
N ASN A 290 -30.85 38.16 -0.32
CA ASN A 290 -31.45 37.09 0.49
C ASN A 290 -32.23 36.10 -0.38
N GLU A 291 -32.95 36.58 -1.40
CA GLU A 291 -33.66 35.71 -2.34
C GLU A 291 -32.69 34.88 -3.20
N ALA A 292 -31.63 35.53 -3.71
CA ALA A 292 -30.59 34.86 -4.48
C ALA A 292 -29.86 33.80 -3.65
N LEU A 293 -29.50 34.13 -2.40
CA LEU A 293 -28.89 33.20 -1.46
C LEU A 293 -29.81 32.02 -1.15
N ARG A 294 -31.11 32.26 -0.94
CA ARG A 294 -32.09 31.18 -0.72
C ARG A 294 -32.21 30.26 -1.94
N LYS A 295 -32.28 30.81 -3.16
CA LYS A 295 -32.30 30.03 -4.41
C LYS A 295 -31.01 29.22 -4.57
N TYR A 296 -29.86 29.82 -4.28
CA TYR A 296 -28.56 29.17 -4.31
C TYR A 296 -28.48 28.01 -3.31
N GLN A 297 -28.84 28.23 -2.05
CA GLN A 297 -28.84 27.19 -1.01
C GLN A 297 -29.78 26.05 -1.36
N LYS A 298 -30.97 26.35 -1.89
CA LYS A 298 -31.92 25.31 -2.34
C LYS A 298 -31.36 24.46 -3.49
N LYS A 299 -30.70 25.09 -4.46
CA LYS A 299 -30.16 24.40 -5.64
C LYS A 299 -28.86 23.64 -5.35
N TYR A 300 -27.92 24.26 -4.62
CA TYR A 300 -26.56 23.76 -4.43
C TYR A 300 -26.29 23.20 -3.03
N GLY A 301 -27.21 23.33 -2.07
CA GLY A 301 -27.08 22.80 -0.72
C GLY A 301 -26.64 21.32 -0.67
N PRO A 302 -27.28 20.40 -1.42
CA PRO A 302 -26.84 19.00 -1.48
C PRO A 302 -25.42 18.81 -2.03
N LEU A 303 -25.02 19.61 -3.02
CA LEU A 303 -23.67 19.56 -3.60
C LEU A 303 -22.63 20.14 -2.65
N ILE A 304 -22.96 21.20 -1.91
CA ILE A 304 -22.11 21.76 -0.85
C ILE A 304 -21.93 20.74 0.27
N GLN A 305 -22.99 20.03 0.65
CA GLN A 305 -22.87 18.95 1.62
C GLN A 305 -21.93 17.85 1.11
N LYS A 306 -22.12 17.40 -0.13
CA LYS A 306 -21.23 16.43 -0.77
C LYS A 306 -19.77 16.92 -0.84
N LYS A 307 -19.54 18.20 -1.13
CA LYS A 307 -18.22 18.84 -1.08
C LYS A 307 -17.60 18.73 0.31
N ASN A 308 -18.37 19.04 1.35
CA ASN A 308 -17.91 18.94 2.74
C ASN A 308 -17.59 17.50 3.14
N ASP A 309 -18.39 16.53 2.68
CA ASP A 309 -18.15 15.12 2.95
C ASP A 309 -16.88 14.62 2.25
N ILE A 310 -16.63 15.05 1.00
CA ILE A 310 -15.37 14.79 0.30
C ILE A 310 -14.20 15.37 1.10
N LEU A 311 -14.27 16.65 1.52
CA LEU A 311 -13.21 17.27 2.31
C LEU A 311 -12.92 16.48 3.59
N LYS A 312 -13.95 16.10 4.36
CA LYS A 312 -13.80 15.27 5.57
C LYS A 312 -13.14 13.92 5.26
N MET A 313 -13.48 13.29 4.15
CA MET A 313 -12.86 12.02 3.72
C MET A 313 -11.36 12.20 3.40
N TRP A 314 -11.00 13.32 2.79
CA TRP A 314 -9.60 13.65 2.49
C TRP A 314 -8.80 13.98 3.75
N ASP A 315 -9.40 14.71 4.70
CA ASP A 315 -8.78 15.01 5.99
C ASP A 315 -8.54 13.71 6.79
N LYS A 316 -9.48 12.77 6.73
CA LYS A 316 -9.29 11.42 7.29
C LYS A 316 -8.14 10.68 6.60
N TYR A 317 -8.07 10.71 5.26
CA TYR A 317 -7.00 10.05 4.51
C TYR A 317 -5.61 10.60 4.85
N GLU A 318 -5.48 11.93 5.01
CA GLU A 318 -4.24 12.56 5.44
C GLU A 318 -3.81 12.06 6.84
N LEU A 319 -4.76 11.97 7.76
CA LEU A 319 -4.50 11.40 9.09
C LEU A 319 -4.08 9.92 9.02
N ASP A 320 -4.76 9.12 8.21
CA ASP A 320 -4.47 7.69 8.06
C ASP A 320 -3.08 7.48 7.42
N LEU A 321 -2.67 8.30 6.45
CA LEU A 321 -1.31 8.33 5.90
C LEU A 321 -0.26 8.72 6.94
N ALA A 322 -0.57 9.67 7.83
CA ALA A 322 0.35 10.09 8.87
C ALA A 322 0.61 8.97 9.89
N LYS A 323 -0.41 8.18 10.25
CA LYS A 323 -0.29 7.04 11.18
C LYS A 323 0.67 5.96 10.67
N VAL A 324 0.75 5.79 9.36
CA VAL A 324 1.48 4.69 8.72
C VAL A 324 2.91 5.10 8.35
N ALA A 325 3.30 6.33 8.66
CA ALA A 325 4.63 6.90 8.47
C ALA A 325 5.23 6.67 7.07
N ILE A 326 4.37 6.49 6.05
CA ILE A 326 4.83 6.27 4.69
C ILE A 326 5.42 7.61 4.19
N LEU A 327 6.61 7.54 3.59
CA LEU A 327 7.35 8.70 3.06
C LEU A 327 6.41 9.64 2.29
N LYS A 328 6.49 10.94 2.61
CA LYS A 328 5.67 12.07 2.11
C LYS A 328 5.10 11.82 0.71
N SER A 329 3.89 11.29 0.63
CA SER A 329 3.12 11.19 -0.61
C SER A 329 2.48 12.54 -0.95
N ASN A 330 2.13 12.73 -2.22
CA ASN A 330 1.31 13.85 -2.64
C ASN A 330 -0.09 13.74 -2.00
N LEU A 331 -0.42 14.62 -1.05
CA LEU A 331 -1.71 14.64 -0.35
C LEU A 331 -2.91 15.00 -1.26
N ASN A 332 -2.66 15.43 -2.50
CA ASN A 332 -3.72 15.65 -3.48
C ASN A 332 -4.20 14.36 -4.16
N GLU A 333 -3.52 13.23 -3.93
CA GLU A 333 -3.87 11.95 -4.54
C GLU A 333 -4.02 10.84 -3.51
N LYS A 334 -5.14 10.12 -3.61
CA LYS A 334 -5.43 8.93 -2.82
C LYS A 334 -5.18 7.73 -3.70
N ILE A 335 -4.14 6.96 -3.37
CA ILE A 335 -3.75 5.76 -4.09
C ILE A 335 -4.16 4.55 -3.26
N THR A 336 -4.87 3.63 -3.88
CA THR A 336 -5.36 2.42 -3.24
C THR A 336 -5.08 1.23 -4.14
N ARG A 337 -4.58 0.14 -3.54
CA ARG A 337 -4.31 -1.13 -4.21
C ARG A 337 -5.37 -2.14 -3.82
N THR A 338 -6.18 -2.55 -4.78
CA THR A 338 -7.26 -3.51 -4.61
C THR A 338 -6.80 -4.89 -5.03
N LEU A 339 -6.99 -5.87 -4.15
CA LEU A 339 -6.72 -7.28 -4.43
C LEU A 339 -7.79 -8.19 -3.84
N GLU A 340 -7.87 -9.40 -4.38
CA GLU A 340 -8.71 -10.48 -3.86
C GLU A 340 -7.88 -11.38 -2.94
N VAL A 341 -8.44 -11.72 -1.78
CA VAL A 341 -7.80 -12.60 -0.79
C VAL A 341 -8.05 -14.04 -1.22
N ASN A 342 -7.01 -14.78 -1.62
CA ASN A 342 -7.15 -16.17 -2.07
C ASN A 342 -7.04 -17.18 -0.91
N GLN A 343 -6.38 -16.80 0.18
CA GLN A 343 -6.23 -17.62 1.38
C GLN A 343 -6.01 -16.73 2.61
N PHE A 344 -6.29 -17.26 3.80
CA PHE A 344 -5.94 -16.60 5.07
C PHE A 344 -4.46 -16.83 5.44
N GLY A 345 -3.88 -15.85 6.10
CA GLY A 345 -2.45 -15.73 6.38
C GLY A 345 -1.85 -14.46 5.80
N PHE A 346 -0.55 -14.48 5.53
CA PHE A 346 0.17 -13.34 4.97
C PHE A 346 -0.08 -13.21 3.47
N VAL A 347 -0.44 -11.99 3.07
CA VAL A 347 -0.60 -11.55 1.69
C VAL A 347 0.27 -10.33 1.48
N ASN A 348 0.97 -10.31 0.36
CA ASN A 348 2.02 -9.34 0.08
C ASN A 348 1.84 -8.71 -1.30
N ILE A 349 2.12 -7.41 -1.43
CA ILE A 349 2.01 -6.66 -2.69
C ILE A 349 3.37 -6.07 -3.04
N ASP A 350 4.21 -6.87 -3.68
CA ASP A 350 5.65 -6.61 -3.76
C ASP A 350 6.18 -6.76 -5.19
N TYR A 351 7.32 -6.13 -5.48
CA TYR A 351 8.08 -6.43 -6.68
C TYR A 351 9.47 -6.95 -6.32
N GLU A 352 10.04 -7.76 -7.20
CA GLU A 352 11.35 -8.37 -7.01
C GLU A 352 12.46 -7.36 -7.30
N SER A 353 13.48 -7.31 -6.45
CA SER A 353 14.68 -6.52 -6.65
C SER A 353 15.94 -7.32 -6.32
N SER A 354 17.08 -6.86 -6.81
CA SER A 354 18.37 -7.45 -6.49
C SER A 354 18.84 -7.04 -5.10
N PHE A 355 19.73 -7.85 -4.52
CA PHE A 355 20.48 -7.44 -3.34
C PHE A 355 21.36 -6.21 -3.63
N PRO A 356 21.74 -5.42 -2.61
CA PRO A 356 22.54 -4.23 -2.79
C PRO A 356 23.90 -4.56 -3.42
N ILE A 357 24.35 -3.70 -4.32
CA ILE A 357 25.68 -3.74 -4.93
C ILE A 357 26.53 -2.66 -4.26
N GLY A 358 27.74 -3.02 -3.83
CA GLY A 358 28.64 -2.07 -3.17
C GLY A 358 29.67 -2.76 -2.29
N VAL A 359 29.76 -2.34 -1.04
CA VAL A 359 30.69 -2.88 -0.05
C VAL A 359 30.23 -4.26 0.39
N GLU A 360 31.17 -5.20 0.49
CA GLU A 360 30.93 -6.55 0.99
C GLU A 360 31.74 -6.82 2.26
N LEU A 361 31.06 -7.13 3.37
CA LEU A 361 31.66 -7.35 4.67
C LEU A 361 31.48 -8.79 5.14
N LYS A 362 32.48 -9.29 5.86
CA LYS A 362 32.34 -10.52 6.66
C LYS A 362 31.62 -10.18 7.98
N PRO A 363 30.70 -11.03 8.48
CA PRO A 363 29.94 -10.80 9.70
C PRO A 363 30.81 -11.02 10.94
N ASN A 364 31.75 -10.11 11.19
CA ASN A 364 32.58 -10.07 12.39
C ASN A 364 32.21 -8.85 13.22
N PHE A 365 31.27 -9.02 14.15
CA PHE A 365 30.71 -7.93 14.95
C PHE A 365 31.47 -7.76 16.26
N VAL A 366 31.74 -6.51 16.62
CA VAL A 366 32.33 -6.13 17.91
C VAL A 366 31.57 -4.97 18.54
N ASP A 367 31.60 -4.83 19.86
CA ASP A 367 31.11 -3.64 20.54
C ASP A 367 32.15 -2.49 20.52
N ALA A 368 31.85 -1.40 21.23
CA ALA A 368 32.73 -0.23 21.31
C ALA A 368 34.10 -0.50 21.95
N ASP A 369 34.20 -1.53 22.78
CA ASP A 369 35.44 -1.95 23.43
C ASP A 369 36.19 -3.02 22.62
N GLY A 370 35.67 -3.38 21.43
CA GLY A 370 36.26 -4.38 20.55
C GLY A 370 35.93 -5.83 20.95
N LYS A 371 35.04 -6.05 21.94
CA LYS A 371 34.62 -7.38 22.35
C LYS A 371 33.66 -7.97 21.31
N LYS A 372 33.86 -9.24 20.98
CA LYS A 372 33.06 -9.94 19.97
C LYS A 372 31.59 -10.03 20.36
N LEU A 373 30.71 -9.73 19.40
CA LEU A 373 29.26 -9.86 19.51
C LEU A 373 28.77 -11.02 18.63
N GLU A 374 27.94 -11.88 19.23
CA GLU A 374 27.17 -12.88 18.47
C GLU A 374 25.78 -12.31 18.19
N LEU A 375 25.50 -12.05 16.92
CA LEU A 375 24.23 -11.47 16.48
C LEU A 375 23.39 -12.50 15.72
N LYS A 376 22.10 -12.55 16.06
CA LYS A 376 21.05 -13.25 15.32
C LYS A 376 20.22 -12.24 14.54
N ASN A 377 19.48 -12.72 13.54
CA ASN A 377 18.57 -11.89 12.74
C ASN A 377 19.24 -10.63 12.19
N VAL A 378 20.46 -10.77 11.66
CA VAL A 378 21.18 -9.64 11.07
C VAL A 378 20.44 -9.19 9.81
N ALA A 379 20.11 -7.92 9.74
CA ALA A 379 19.40 -7.33 8.61
C ALA A 379 19.87 -5.91 8.30
N LEU A 380 19.85 -5.57 7.02
CA LEU A 380 20.09 -4.22 6.52
C LEU A 380 18.75 -3.59 6.14
N ILE A 381 18.51 -2.39 6.67
CA ILE A 381 17.42 -1.50 6.29
C ILE A 381 18.02 -0.39 5.43
N GLU A 382 17.57 -0.28 4.18
CA GLU A 382 17.88 0.85 3.30
C GLU A 382 16.69 1.83 3.36
N LYS A 383 16.87 3.03 3.93
CA LYS A 383 15.73 3.92 4.25
C LYS A 383 14.95 4.39 3.03
N GLU A 384 15.58 4.45 1.87
CA GLU A 384 14.96 4.90 0.63
C GLU A 384 14.13 3.83 -0.07
N THR A 385 14.20 2.57 0.38
CA THR A 385 13.44 1.46 -0.20
C THR A 385 12.63 0.75 0.88
N ASN A 386 11.42 0.33 0.54
CA ASN A 386 10.59 -0.43 1.47
C ASN A 386 11.00 -1.91 1.48
N ALA A 387 12.27 -2.18 1.76
CA ALA A 387 12.89 -3.49 1.68
C ALA A 387 13.77 -3.74 2.91
N ILE A 388 13.99 -5.02 3.21
CA ILE A 388 14.91 -5.47 4.25
C ILE A 388 15.74 -6.64 3.71
N TYR A 389 17.04 -6.60 3.94
CA TYR A 389 17.97 -7.61 3.44
C TYR A 389 18.53 -8.41 4.61
N ARG A 390 18.27 -9.71 4.69
CA ARG A 390 18.73 -10.54 5.81
C ARG A 390 20.05 -11.24 5.44
N TYR A 391 20.97 -11.31 6.39
CA TYR A 391 22.30 -11.85 6.15
C TYR A 391 22.68 -12.92 7.16
N THR A 392 23.30 -13.99 6.66
CA THR A 392 23.93 -15.05 7.47
C THR A 392 25.45 -15.06 7.31
N ASN A 393 25.95 -14.91 6.08
CA ASN A 393 27.37 -15.15 5.74
C ASN A 393 28.13 -13.94 5.23
N LYS A 394 27.52 -13.11 4.38
CA LYS A 394 28.18 -11.97 3.72
C LYS A 394 27.21 -10.82 3.64
N ILE A 395 27.59 -9.67 4.20
CA ILE A 395 26.75 -8.48 4.27
C ILE A 395 27.11 -7.60 3.08
N LYS A 396 26.10 -7.15 2.33
CA LYS A 396 26.30 -6.24 1.20
C LYS A 396 25.50 -4.97 1.43
N PHE A 397 26.07 -3.81 1.12
CA PHE A 397 25.31 -2.56 1.16
C PHE A 397 25.88 -1.56 0.15
N ASN A 398 25.03 -0.63 -0.29
CA ASN A 398 25.45 0.46 -1.15
C ASN A 398 25.83 1.68 -0.29
N PRO A 399 27.12 2.08 -0.20
CA PRO A 399 27.54 3.17 0.68
C PRO A 399 26.99 4.55 0.28
N LYS A 400 26.38 4.69 -0.91
CA LYS A 400 25.71 5.92 -1.36
C LYS A 400 24.27 6.06 -0.85
N LYS A 401 23.74 5.03 -0.17
CA LYS A 401 22.37 4.97 0.36
C LYS A 401 22.36 5.14 1.87
N THR A 402 21.20 5.48 2.42
CA THR A 402 21.03 5.62 3.87
C THR A 402 20.71 4.25 4.48
N ASN A 403 21.77 3.54 4.83
CA ASN A 403 21.68 2.19 5.38
C ASN A 403 21.74 2.17 6.91
N ILE A 404 21.01 1.24 7.51
CA ILE A 404 21.16 0.85 8.92
C ILE A 404 21.29 -0.66 8.95
N LEU A 405 22.37 -1.16 9.53
CA LEU A 405 22.53 -2.60 9.78
C LEU A 405 22.15 -2.86 11.24
N ILE A 406 21.30 -3.86 11.46
CA ILE A 406 20.78 -4.24 12.77
C ILE A 406 20.95 -5.74 13.01
N GLY A 407 20.96 -6.15 14.27
CA GLY A 407 20.92 -7.53 14.71
C GLY A 407 20.56 -7.63 16.19
N ILE A 408 20.23 -8.84 16.66
CA ILE A 408 19.84 -9.08 18.05
C ILE A 408 20.92 -9.88 18.76
N THR A 409 21.37 -9.38 19.91
CA THR A 409 22.34 -10.05 20.78
C THR A 409 21.72 -11.26 21.49
N ALA A 410 22.55 -12.10 22.10
CA ALA A 410 22.09 -13.27 22.87
C ALA A 410 21.18 -12.90 24.07
N ASP A 411 21.36 -11.71 24.65
CA ASP A 411 20.54 -11.14 25.73
C ASP A 411 19.36 -10.29 25.22
N ASN A 412 18.93 -10.49 23.96
CA ASN A 412 17.77 -9.84 23.33
C ASN A 412 17.85 -8.30 23.28
N LYS A 413 19.07 -7.74 23.11
CA LYS A 413 19.28 -6.32 22.83
C LYS A 413 19.45 -6.05 21.34
N LEU A 414 19.02 -4.87 20.91
CA LEU A 414 19.22 -4.39 19.54
C LEU A 414 20.64 -3.87 19.38
N ALA A 415 21.45 -4.55 18.58
CA ALA A 415 22.72 -4.06 18.08
C ALA A 415 22.50 -3.36 16.73
N PHE A 416 23.13 -2.21 16.50
CA PHE A 416 22.96 -1.44 15.27
C PHE A 416 24.23 -0.70 14.85
N ILE A 417 24.33 -0.37 13.56
CA ILE A 417 25.27 0.63 13.03
C ILE A 417 24.52 1.47 11.97
N LYS A 418 24.57 2.80 12.11
CA LYS A 418 23.91 3.75 11.21
C LYS A 418 24.84 4.18 10.07
N SER A 419 24.28 4.81 9.03
CA SER A 419 24.97 5.13 7.78
C SER A 419 26.27 5.91 7.97
N LYS A 420 26.32 6.85 8.92
CA LYS A 420 27.52 7.67 9.20
C LYS A 420 28.75 6.82 9.50
N ASP A 421 28.59 5.73 10.25
CA ASP A 421 29.69 4.85 10.64
C ASP A 421 29.80 3.65 9.70
N LEU A 422 28.68 3.12 9.21
CA LEU A 422 28.66 2.03 8.24
C LEU A 422 29.38 2.41 6.94
N ASN A 423 29.23 3.64 6.46
CA ASN A 423 29.86 4.12 5.24
C ASN A 423 31.39 4.34 5.37
N LYS A 424 31.95 4.25 6.58
CA LYS A 424 33.40 4.24 6.79
C LYS A 424 34.02 2.86 6.53
N LEU A 425 33.19 1.80 6.48
CA LEU A 425 33.65 0.45 6.24
C LEU A 425 33.90 0.21 4.75
N SER A 426 34.85 -0.68 4.47
CA SER A 426 35.21 -1.10 3.11
C SER A 426 35.36 -2.62 3.05
N ASN A 427 35.59 -3.17 1.86
CA ASN A 427 35.79 -4.61 1.67
C ASN A 427 36.95 -5.19 2.50
N ASN A 428 37.87 -4.33 2.99
CA ASN A 428 39.03 -4.72 3.79
C ASN A 428 38.81 -4.56 5.31
N SER A 429 37.65 -4.07 5.73
CA SER A 429 37.35 -3.90 7.15
C SER A 429 37.34 -5.25 7.87
N ALA A 430 38.18 -5.37 8.92
CA ALA A 430 38.35 -6.62 9.66
C ALA A 430 37.16 -6.93 10.58
N SER A 431 36.50 -5.91 11.10
CA SER A 431 35.32 -6.02 11.98
C SER A 431 34.30 -4.92 11.69
N ILE A 432 33.10 -5.12 12.23
CA ILE A 432 31.96 -4.20 12.17
C ILE A 432 31.64 -3.83 13.62
N GLN A 433 31.99 -2.60 14.01
CA GLN A 433 31.65 -2.09 15.32
C GLN A 433 30.15 -1.77 15.37
N MET A 434 29.45 -2.41 16.29
CA MET A 434 28.02 -2.24 16.53
C MET A 434 27.81 -1.49 17.84
N TYR A 435 26.85 -0.59 17.84
CA TYR A 435 26.35 0.04 19.05
C TYR A 435 25.22 -0.81 19.63
N ILE A 436 25.16 -0.92 20.96
CA ILE A 436 24.06 -1.61 21.64
C ILE A 436 23.04 -0.57 22.10
N TYR A 437 21.77 -0.83 21.81
CA TYR A 437 20.68 -0.03 22.34
C TYR A 437 20.46 -0.41 23.82
N GLU A 438 20.82 0.50 24.73
CA GLU A 438 20.82 0.21 26.18
C GLU A 438 19.44 0.29 26.84
N ASN A 439 18.47 0.97 26.21
CA ASN A 439 17.11 1.01 26.74
C ASN A 439 16.39 -0.31 26.46
N LYS A 440 15.39 -0.64 27.29
CA LYS A 440 14.54 -1.81 27.03
C LYS A 440 13.73 -1.59 25.74
N LEU A 441 13.68 -2.60 24.88
CA LEU A 441 12.86 -2.64 23.66
C LEU A 441 11.38 -2.85 24.01
N VAL A 442 10.77 -1.94 24.77
CA VAL A 442 9.42 -2.12 25.33
C VAL A 442 8.30 -1.68 24.40
N SER A 443 8.58 -0.88 23.37
CA SER A 443 7.55 -0.42 22.44
C SER A 443 8.05 -0.28 21.00
N TYR A 444 7.13 -0.50 20.05
CA TYR A 444 7.35 -0.28 18.62
C TYR A 444 7.78 1.16 18.34
N ASP A 445 7.12 2.15 18.97
CA ASP A 445 7.36 3.57 18.75
C ASP A 445 8.77 4.01 19.13
N ASP A 446 9.34 3.45 20.20
CA ASP A 446 10.70 3.79 20.63
C ASP A 446 11.74 3.32 19.62
N ILE A 447 11.55 2.10 19.08
CA ILE A 447 12.43 1.52 18.06
C ILE A 447 12.25 2.26 16.73
N PHE A 448 11.01 2.54 16.34
CA PHE A 448 10.72 3.29 15.12
C PHE A 448 11.36 4.68 15.16
N LYS A 449 11.15 5.43 16.24
CA LYS A 449 11.81 6.73 16.45
C LYS A 449 13.31 6.58 16.40
N PHE A 450 13.88 5.57 17.05
CA PHE A 450 15.32 5.38 17.07
C PHE A 450 15.93 5.07 15.69
N ILE A 451 15.31 4.19 14.90
CA ILE A 451 15.79 3.77 13.58
C ILE A 451 15.56 4.89 12.54
N PHE A 452 14.36 5.47 12.52
CA PHE A 452 13.95 6.36 11.44
C PHE A 452 14.15 7.85 11.71
N LYS A 453 14.25 8.30 12.97
CA LYS A 453 14.62 9.70 13.28
C LYS A 453 16.09 9.96 12.92
N ASN A 454 16.33 11.09 12.28
CA ASN A 454 17.65 11.53 11.82
C ASN A 454 18.59 11.80 12.99
#